data_AF-A0A956H9R2-F1
#
_entry.id   AF-A0A956H9R2-F1
#
_cell.length_a   1.000
_cell.length_b   1.000
_cell.length_c   1.000
_cell.angle_alpha   90.00
_cell.angle_beta   90.00
_cell.angle_gamma   90.00
#
_symmetry.space_group_name_H-M   'P 1'
#
loop_
_entity.id
_entity.type
_entity.pdbx_description
1 polymer ?
#
loop_
_entity_poly.entity_id
_entity_poly.type
_entity_poly.pdbx_seq_one_letter_code
_entity_poly.pdbx_strand_id
1 'polypeptide(L)'
;MGATNITAVIPGRVAHQPAMDPNILPSTFATTELSIGGMTCASCVSHVEQALSAVLGVETVSVNLATERASVRHQPGVEPATLAAAITKAGYDAQLSPKSKRVRSHDDGGLRRSLTIAALLTAPLFVIEMLGHAVPSFHEWLSVTFGRARLDWIGLILASAVMLGPGLDFYRK
;
A
#
# COMPACT_ATOMS: atom_id res chain seq x y z
N MET A 1 -39.80 -28.96 -38.11
CA MET A 1 -38.88 -28.38 -39.11
C MET A 1 -39.53 -27.08 -39.59
N GLY A 2 -39.12 -25.86 -39.27
CA GLY A 2 -37.86 -25.36 -38.73
C GLY A 2 -37.50 -24.10 -39.51
N ALA A 3 -38.28 -23.02 -39.39
CA ALA A 3 -37.93 -21.68 -39.86
C ALA A 3 -38.94 -20.62 -39.35
N THR A 4 -38.55 -19.83 -38.34
CA THR A 4 -38.92 -18.40 -38.30
C THR A 4 -37.88 -17.63 -37.49
N ASN A 5 -37.12 -16.80 -38.20
CA ASN A 5 -36.30 -15.72 -37.66
C ASN A 5 -37.19 -14.69 -36.96
N ILE A 6 -36.83 -14.27 -35.75
CA ILE A 6 -37.17 -12.93 -35.25
C ILE A 6 -35.92 -12.33 -34.59
N THR A 7 -35.37 -11.34 -35.27
CA THR A 7 -34.37 -10.39 -34.81
C THR A 7 -34.95 -9.53 -33.68
N ALA A 8 -34.26 -9.43 -32.56
CA ALA A 8 -34.37 -8.29 -31.65
C ALA A 8 -32.99 -8.01 -31.05
N VAL A 9 -32.22 -7.19 -31.77
CA VAL A 9 -31.08 -6.47 -31.21
C VAL A 9 -31.65 -5.45 -30.22
N ILE A 10 -31.36 -5.62 -28.94
CA ILE A 10 -31.52 -4.56 -27.92
C ILE A 10 -30.12 -4.15 -27.47
N PRO A 11 -29.68 -2.90 -27.68
CA PRO A 11 -28.44 -2.40 -27.09
C PRO A 11 -28.73 -2.01 -25.63
N GLY A 12 -28.65 -2.99 -24.74
CA GLY A 12 -28.78 -2.79 -23.30
C GLY A 12 -27.50 -2.20 -22.72
N ARG A 13 -27.43 -0.87 -22.69
CA ARG A 13 -26.55 -0.03 -21.86
C ARG A 13 -26.09 -0.78 -20.61
N VAL A 14 -24.78 -1.00 -20.47
CA VAL A 14 -24.14 -1.45 -19.23
C VAL A 14 -24.64 -0.53 -18.13
N ALA A 15 -25.52 -1.05 -17.27
CA ALA A 15 -25.95 -0.34 -16.08
C ALA A 15 -24.70 -0.14 -15.23
N HIS A 16 -24.18 1.09 -15.26
CA HIS A 16 -23.26 1.63 -14.28
C HIS A 16 -23.90 1.38 -12.92
N GLN A 17 -23.43 0.36 -12.21
CA GLN A 17 -23.85 0.06 -10.85
C GLN A 17 -23.43 1.27 -10.01
N PRO A 18 -24.36 2.06 -9.45
CA PRO A 18 -23.96 3.11 -8.52
C PRO A 18 -23.30 2.42 -7.33
N ALA A 19 -22.09 2.86 -7.00
CA ALA A 19 -21.39 2.44 -5.80
C ALA A 19 -22.36 2.52 -4.61
N MET A 20 -22.60 1.39 -3.95
CA MET A 20 -23.33 1.38 -2.70
C MET A 20 -22.50 2.17 -1.69
N ASP A 21 -23.04 3.32 -1.25
CA ASP A 21 -22.48 4.09 -0.14
C ASP A 21 -22.53 3.24 1.14
N PRO A 22 -21.38 2.83 1.73
CA PRO A 22 -21.37 1.97 2.92
C PRO A 22 -21.72 2.74 4.22
N ASN A 23 -22.29 3.94 4.13
CA ASN A 23 -22.45 4.85 5.26
C ASN A 23 -23.92 5.18 5.58
N ILE A 24 -24.78 4.15 5.66
CA ILE A 24 -26.19 4.33 6.07
C ILE A 24 -26.47 3.83 7.50
N LEU A 25 -25.50 3.22 8.19
CA LEU A 25 -25.61 2.91 9.62
C LEU A 25 -24.25 3.12 10.28
N PRO A 26 -24.09 3.97 11.32
CA PRO A 26 -22.89 3.93 12.15
C PRO A 26 -22.97 2.64 12.97
N SER A 27 -22.62 1.51 12.36
CA SER A 27 -22.21 0.34 13.13
C SER A 27 -20.93 0.76 13.84
N THR A 28 -21.04 1.16 15.10
CA THR A 28 -19.98 1.73 15.93
C THR A 28 -18.96 0.66 16.31
N PHE A 29 -18.29 0.10 15.31
CA PHE A 29 -17.17 -0.80 15.53
C PHE A 29 -15.97 0.01 16.00
N ALA A 30 -15.31 -0.48 17.04
CA ALA A 30 -14.04 0.03 17.51
C ALA A 30 -12.90 -0.79 16.88
N THR A 31 -11.78 -0.12 16.59
CA THR A 31 -10.54 -0.78 16.18
C THR A 31 -9.53 -0.69 17.30
N THR A 32 -9.03 -1.84 17.74
CA THR A 32 -7.98 -1.96 18.76
C THR A 32 -6.74 -2.58 18.13
N GLU A 33 -5.57 -2.02 18.46
CA GLU A 33 -4.27 -2.61 18.11
C GLU A 33 -3.63 -3.29 19.32
N LEU A 34 -3.17 -4.51 19.11
CA LEU A 34 -2.43 -5.30 20.08
C LEU A 34 -1.02 -5.58 19.56
N SER A 35 -0.02 -5.46 20.43
CA SER A 35 1.34 -5.95 20.19
C SER A 35 1.43 -7.38 20.69
N ILE A 36 2.01 -8.27 19.88
CA ILE A 36 2.07 -9.71 20.18
C ILE A 36 3.51 -10.19 20.20
N GLY A 37 3.97 -10.69 21.34
CA GLY A 37 5.29 -11.29 21.49
C GLY A 37 5.29 -12.79 21.16
N GLY A 38 6.38 -13.26 20.55
CA GLY A 38 6.63 -14.69 20.33
C GLY A 38 6.09 -15.26 19.01
N MET A 39 5.63 -14.41 18.08
CA MET A 39 5.28 -14.87 16.73
C MET A 39 6.53 -14.95 15.86
N THR A 40 6.91 -16.15 15.44
CA THR A 40 8.12 -16.36 14.61
C THR A 40 7.81 -16.94 13.23
N CYS A 41 6.54 -17.24 12.95
CA CYS A 41 6.15 -18.06 11.81
C CYS A 41 4.77 -17.71 11.25
N ALA A 42 4.54 -17.97 9.96
CA ALA A 42 3.23 -17.72 9.34
C ALA A 42 2.11 -18.58 9.96
N SER A 43 2.41 -19.78 10.44
CA SER A 43 1.42 -20.60 11.17
C SER A 43 1.07 -20.01 12.55
N CYS A 44 2.00 -19.28 13.16
CA CYS A 44 1.77 -18.56 14.42
C CYS A 44 0.73 -17.45 14.20
N VAL A 45 0.84 -16.74 13.07
CA VAL A 45 -0.13 -15.71 12.65
C VAL A 45 -1.54 -16.30 12.53
N SER A 46 -1.70 -17.39 11.78
CA SER A 46 -3.01 -18.02 11.59
C SER A 46 -3.62 -18.50 12.90
N HIS A 47 -2.81 -19.00 13.84
CA HIS A 47 -3.29 -19.44 15.15
C HIS A 47 -3.81 -18.25 15.98
N VAL A 48 -3.09 -17.13 15.97
CA VAL A 48 -3.54 -15.90 16.64
C VAL A 48 -4.80 -15.32 16.00
N GLU A 49 -4.88 -15.30 14.66
CA GLU A 49 -6.06 -14.84 13.94
C GLU A 49 -7.31 -15.67 14.29
N GLN A 50 -7.16 -16.99 14.38
CA GLN A 50 -8.24 -17.89 14.80
C GLN A 50 -8.66 -17.64 16.25
N ALA A 51 -7.69 -17.47 17.16
CA ALA A 51 -7.98 -17.19 18.57
C ALA A 51 -8.74 -15.87 18.76
N LEU A 52 -8.38 -14.83 18.01
CA LEU A 52 -9.06 -13.52 18.04
C LEU A 52 -10.44 -13.57 17.35
N SER A 53 -10.56 -14.29 16.24
CA SER A 53 -11.84 -14.43 15.52
C SER A 53 -12.87 -15.23 16.31
N ALA A 54 -12.44 -16.09 17.25
CA ALA A 54 -13.32 -16.83 18.15
C ALA A 54 -13.93 -15.96 19.27
N VAL A 55 -13.45 -14.73 19.47
CA VAL A 55 -14.00 -13.81 20.49
C VAL A 55 -15.33 -13.24 20.00
N LEU A 56 -16.38 -13.37 20.81
CA LEU A 56 -17.70 -12.82 20.51
C LEU A 56 -17.63 -11.30 20.31
N GLY A 57 -18.19 -10.82 19.21
CA GLY A 57 -18.22 -9.40 18.86
C GLY A 57 -17.02 -8.92 18.04
N VAL A 58 -16.07 -9.79 17.68
CA VAL A 58 -15.04 -9.49 16.68
C VAL A 58 -15.63 -9.65 15.26
N GLU A 59 -15.36 -8.68 14.40
CA GLU A 59 -15.83 -8.66 13.01
C GLU A 59 -14.70 -8.98 12.03
N THR A 60 -13.53 -8.38 12.23
CA THR A 60 -12.34 -8.62 11.41
C THR A 60 -11.07 -8.56 12.23
N VAL A 61 -10.13 -9.42 11.87
CA VAL A 61 -8.79 -9.51 12.46
C VAL A 61 -7.78 -9.44 11.33
N SER A 62 -6.71 -8.69 11.53
CA SER A 62 -5.54 -8.71 10.65
C SER A 62 -4.28 -8.73 11.49
N VAL A 63 -3.39 -9.69 11.23
CA VAL A 63 -2.13 -9.82 11.96
C VAL A 63 -0.96 -9.63 10.99
N ASN A 64 0.01 -8.84 11.41
CA ASN A 64 1.22 -8.56 10.65
C ASN A 64 2.43 -9.08 11.40
N LEU A 65 3.03 -10.17 10.88
CA LEU A 65 4.21 -10.81 11.45
C LEU A 65 5.44 -9.91 11.46
N ALA A 66 5.66 -9.13 10.39
CA ALA A 66 6.84 -8.26 10.27
C ALA A 66 6.84 -7.15 11.33
N THR A 67 5.66 -6.72 11.77
CA THR A 67 5.52 -5.67 12.80
C THR A 67 5.08 -6.19 14.17
N GLU A 68 4.88 -7.50 14.31
CA GLU A 68 4.39 -8.15 15.54
C GLU A 68 3.11 -7.52 16.10
N ARG A 69 2.19 -7.12 15.21
CA ARG A 69 0.94 -6.40 15.56
C ARG A 69 -0.30 -7.09 15.03
N ALA A 70 -1.38 -7.01 15.82
CA ALA A 70 -2.74 -7.37 15.42
C ALA A 70 -3.66 -6.15 15.46
N SER A 71 -4.42 -5.95 14.38
CA SER A 71 -5.52 -5.01 14.30
C SER A 71 -6.83 -5.77 14.37
N VAL A 72 -7.70 -5.41 15.32
CA VAL A 72 -8.98 -6.08 15.55
C VAL A 72 -10.10 -5.07 15.47
N ARG A 73 -11.07 -5.29 14.58
CA ARG A 73 -12.34 -4.54 14.54
C ARG A 73 -13.39 -5.33 15.31
N HIS A 74 -13.95 -4.70 16.34
CA HIS A 74 -14.88 -5.34 17.26
C HIS A 74 -16.02 -4.40 17.67
N GLN A 75 -17.08 -4.97 18.20
CA GLN A 75 -18.19 -4.23 18.78
C GLN A 75 -17.72 -3.42 20.00
N PRO A 76 -18.35 -2.27 20.30
CA PRO A 76 -17.88 -1.33 21.32
C PRO A 76 -17.99 -1.89 22.76
N GLY A 77 -18.68 -3.02 22.94
CA GLY A 77 -18.77 -3.73 24.22
C GLY A 77 -17.64 -4.74 24.48
N VAL A 78 -16.75 -4.99 23.50
CA VAL A 78 -15.61 -5.90 23.70
C VAL A 78 -14.46 -5.12 24.32
N GLU A 79 -14.05 -5.53 25.52
CA GLU A 79 -12.95 -4.89 26.22
C GLU A 79 -11.60 -5.30 25.59
N PRO A 80 -10.68 -4.36 25.34
CA PRO A 80 -9.35 -4.67 24.80
C PRO A 80 -8.56 -5.72 25.63
N ALA A 81 -8.79 -5.76 26.94
CA ALA A 81 -8.22 -6.77 27.83
C ALA A 81 -8.69 -8.20 27.50
N THR A 82 -9.93 -8.36 27.01
CA THR A 82 -10.47 -9.66 26.59
C THR A 82 -9.75 -10.18 25.34
N LEU A 83 -9.42 -9.28 24.40
CA LEU A 83 -8.66 -9.61 23.20
C LEU A 83 -7.23 -10.03 23.55
N ALA A 84 -6.57 -9.30 24.45
CA ALA A 84 -5.24 -9.67 24.95
C ALA A 84 -5.26 -11.05 25.65
N ALA A 85 -6.26 -11.28 26.51
CA ALA A 85 -6.41 -12.56 27.21
C ALA A 85 -6.66 -13.75 26.27
N ALA A 86 -7.35 -13.54 25.15
CA ALA A 86 -7.54 -14.58 24.14
C ALA A 86 -6.22 -15.00 23.48
N ILE A 87 -5.35 -14.02 23.19
CA ILE A 87 -4.01 -14.27 22.64
C ILE A 87 -3.11 -14.94 23.68
N THR A 88 -3.17 -14.52 24.94
CA THR A 88 -2.43 -15.16 26.05
C THR A 88 -2.86 -16.62 26.25
N LYS A 89 -4.16 -16.92 26.13
CA LYS A 89 -4.66 -18.31 26.16
C LYS A 89 -4.16 -19.15 24.98
N ALA A 90 -3.91 -18.52 23.82
CA ALA A 90 -3.29 -19.18 22.67
C ALA A 90 -1.78 -19.41 22.83
N GLY A 91 -1.17 -18.91 23.91
CA GLY A 91 0.24 -19.12 24.25
C GLY A 91 1.19 -18.00 23.83
N TYR A 92 0.69 -16.82 23.49
CA TYR A 92 1.49 -15.68 23.06
C TYR A 92 1.38 -14.50 24.04
N ASP A 93 2.46 -13.73 24.19
CA ASP A 93 2.39 -12.50 25.00
C ASP A 93 1.60 -11.43 24.23
N ALA A 94 0.65 -10.75 24.87
CA ALA A 94 -0.17 -9.75 24.22
C ALA A 94 -0.36 -8.53 25.10
N GLN A 95 -0.02 -7.37 24.55
CA GLN A 95 -0.13 -6.10 25.24
C GLN A 95 -0.86 -5.09 24.38
N LEU A 96 -1.63 -4.20 25.02
CA LEU A 96 -2.28 -3.11 24.30
C LEU A 96 -1.21 -2.19 23.73
N SER A 97 -1.19 -2.04 22.41
CA SER A 97 -0.23 -1.17 21.74
C SER A 97 -0.60 0.29 22.07
N PRO A 98 0.29 1.07 22.72
CA PRO A 98 -0.01 2.46 23.05
C PRO A 98 -0.16 3.28 21.76
N LYS A 99 -1.42 3.60 21.44
CA LYS A 99 -1.88 4.49 20.37
C LYS A 99 -1.49 4.06 18.95
N SER A 100 -2.32 3.19 18.37
CA SER A 100 -2.69 3.38 16.97
C SER A 100 -3.40 4.71 16.85
N LYS A 101 -2.73 5.71 16.26
CA LYS A 101 -3.46 6.84 15.70
C LYS A 101 -4.36 6.27 14.60
N ARG A 102 -5.65 6.12 14.94
CA ARG A 102 -6.82 6.16 14.06
C ARG A 102 -6.39 6.14 12.61
N VAL A 103 -6.49 4.98 11.94
CA VAL A 103 -6.23 4.77 10.50
C VAL A 103 -6.29 6.11 9.80
N ARG A 104 -5.12 6.71 9.53
CA ARG A 104 -5.06 7.96 8.79
C ARG A 104 -5.66 7.60 7.45
N SER A 105 -6.89 8.05 7.20
CA SER A 105 -7.43 8.19 5.86
C SER A 105 -6.32 8.80 5.02
N HIS A 106 -5.94 8.09 3.96
CA HIS A 106 -4.90 8.47 3.02
C HIS A 106 -5.02 9.98 2.75
N ASP A 107 -4.12 10.77 3.33
CA ASP A 107 -4.04 12.19 3.05
C ASP A 107 -3.25 12.28 1.75
N ASP A 108 -3.98 12.34 0.63
CA ASP A 108 -3.44 12.30 -0.73
C ASP A 108 -2.32 13.33 -0.93
N GLY A 109 -2.27 14.39 -0.13
CA GLY A 109 -1.23 15.41 -0.15
C GLY A 109 0.19 14.90 0.10
N GLY A 110 0.37 13.90 0.97
CA GLY A 110 1.70 13.34 1.27
C GLY A 110 2.26 12.50 0.13
N LEU A 111 1.40 11.64 -0.45
CA LEU A 111 1.75 10.80 -1.59
C LEU A 111 1.97 11.64 -2.85
N ARG A 112 1.11 12.64 -3.10
CA ARG A 112 1.28 13.59 -4.21
C ARG A 112 2.58 14.39 -4.09
N ARG A 113 3.00 14.76 -2.88
CA ARG A 113 4.28 15.46 -2.67
C ARG A 113 5.48 14.56 -2.94
N SER A 114 5.40 13.27 -2.59
CA SER A 114 6.45 12.30 -2.93
C SER A 114 6.52 12.06 -4.44
N LEU A 115 5.36 11.95 -5.10
CA LEU A 115 5.26 11.82 -6.56
C LEU A 115 5.77 13.06 -7.30
N THR A 116 5.48 14.27 -6.80
CA THR A 116 5.99 15.50 -7.42
C THR A 116 7.50 15.65 -7.22
N ILE A 117 8.02 15.29 -6.05
CA ILE A 117 9.47 15.29 -5.79
C ILE A 117 10.16 14.25 -6.69
N ALA A 118 9.66 13.02 -6.76
CA ALA A 118 10.19 11.99 -7.63
C ALA A 118 10.16 12.43 -9.10
N ALA A 119 9.03 12.97 -9.58
CA ALA A 119 8.91 13.49 -10.94
C ALA A 119 9.87 14.65 -11.23
N LEU A 120 10.07 15.56 -10.27
CA LEU A 120 11.02 16.67 -10.41
C LEU A 120 12.47 16.20 -10.48
N LEU A 121 12.84 15.15 -9.75
CA LEU A 121 14.19 14.60 -9.77
C LEU A 121 14.44 13.74 -11.02
N THR A 122 13.42 13.02 -11.51
CA THR A 122 13.56 12.14 -12.68
C THR A 122 13.39 12.88 -14.01
N ALA A 123 12.59 13.94 -14.08
CA ALA A 123 12.31 14.66 -15.34
C ALA A 123 13.58 15.23 -16.02
N PRO A 124 14.55 15.85 -15.32
CA PRO A 124 15.78 16.33 -15.95
C PRO A 124 16.60 15.19 -16.57
N LEU A 125 16.67 14.04 -15.89
CA LEU A 125 17.38 12.85 -16.36
C LEU A 125 16.72 12.27 -17.62
N PHE A 126 15.39 12.15 -17.60
CA PHE A 126 14.61 11.63 -18.73
C PHE A 126 14.70 12.54 -19.97
N VAL A 127 14.69 13.86 -19.77
CA VAL A 127 14.88 14.84 -20.84
C VAL A 127 16.27 14.70 -21.46
N ILE A 128 17.31 14.45 -20.68
CA ILE A 128 18.67 14.31 -21.22
C ILE A 128 18.80 13.00 -22.04
N GLU A 129 18.29 11.88 -21.52
CA GLU A 129 18.49 10.55 -22.13
C GLU A 129 17.56 10.26 -23.32
N MET A 130 16.26 10.55 -23.19
CA MET A 130 15.27 10.21 -24.23
C MET A 130 15.21 11.26 -25.34
N LEU A 131 15.39 12.56 -25.02
CA LEU A 131 15.34 13.62 -26.03
C LEU A 131 16.61 13.63 -26.91
N GLY A 132 17.74 13.17 -26.38
CA GLY A 132 19.00 13.03 -27.13
C GLY A 132 18.93 12.00 -28.25
N HIS A 133 18.13 10.95 -28.10
CA HIS A 133 17.90 9.95 -29.15
C HIS A 133 16.79 10.35 -30.14
N ALA A 134 15.86 11.20 -29.72
CA ALA A 134 14.78 11.70 -30.57
C ALA A 134 15.22 12.84 -31.50
N VAL A 135 16.25 13.61 -31.15
CA VAL A 135 16.76 14.73 -31.95
C VAL A 135 18.28 14.58 -32.18
N PRO A 136 18.70 13.95 -33.30
CA PRO A 136 20.12 13.68 -33.60
C PRO A 136 21.01 14.93 -33.60
N SER A 137 20.46 16.09 -33.98
CA SER A 137 21.16 17.38 -34.00
C SER A 137 21.54 17.89 -32.60
N PHE A 138 20.83 17.47 -31.56
CA PHE A 138 21.09 17.87 -30.17
C PHE A 138 22.26 17.07 -29.58
N HIS A 139 22.36 15.78 -29.94
CA HIS A 139 23.49 14.91 -29.56
C HIS A 139 24.81 15.40 -30.17
N GLU A 140 24.80 15.83 -31.43
CA GLU A 140 25.98 16.39 -32.10
C GLU A 140 26.49 17.67 -31.40
N TRP A 141 25.60 18.61 -31.06
CA TRP A 141 25.97 19.86 -30.37
C TRP A 141 26.52 19.64 -28.95
N LEU A 142 25.94 18.69 -28.19
CA LEU A 142 26.42 18.30 -26.86
C LEU A 142 27.79 17.60 -26.92
N SER A 143 27.99 16.71 -27.90
CA SER A 143 29.23 15.96 -28.06
C SER A 143 30.43 16.85 -28.41
N VAL A 144 30.19 17.93 -29.17
CA VAL A 144 31.21 18.92 -29.56
C VAL A 144 31.58 19.87 -28.42
N THR A 145 30.65 20.17 -27.52
CA THR A 145 30.87 21.15 -26.43
C THR A 145 31.43 20.51 -25.15
N PHE A 146 31.06 19.27 -24.84
CA PHE A 146 31.35 18.67 -23.53
C PHE A 146 32.28 17.44 -23.55
N GLY A 147 32.51 16.83 -24.71
CA GLY A 147 33.35 15.65 -24.87
C GLY A 147 32.72 14.37 -24.29
N ARG A 148 32.60 13.32 -25.11
CA ARG A 148 31.90 12.05 -24.79
C ARG A 148 32.27 11.44 -23.43
N ALA A 149 33.55 11.40 -23.09
CA ALA A 149 34.02 10.81 -21.83
C ALA A 149 33.52 11.54 -20.58
N ARG A 150 33.23 12.85 -20.64
CA ARG A 150 32.75 13.61 -19.48
C ARG A 150 31.26 13.37 -19.21
N LEU A 151 30.49 13.12 -20.27
CA LEU A 151 29.06 12.83 -20.18
C LEU A 151 28.82 11.44 -19.57
N ASP A 152 29.64 10.44 -19.91
CA ASP A 152 29.53 9.08 -19.36
C ASP A 152 29.76 9.05 -17.83
N TRP A 153 30.77 9.77 -17.34
CA TRP A 153 31.05 9.86 -15.90
C TRP A 153 29.98 10.63 -15.13
N ILE A 154 29.42 11.69 -15.72
CA ILE A 154 28.31 12.43 -15.12
C ILE A 154 27.06 11.55 -15.04
N GLY A 155 26.75 10.81 -16.10
CA GLY A 155 25.62 9.87 -16.14
C GLY A 155 25.73 8.78 -15.07
N LEU A 156 26.92 8.22 -14.89
CA LEU A 156 27.16 7.16 -13.89
C LEU A 156 27.00 7.66 -12.45
N ILE A 157 27.48 8.86 -12.14
CA ILE A 157 27.32 9.49 -10.83
C ILE A 157 25.85 9.80 -10.55
N LEU A 158 25.14 10.33 -11.54
CA LEU A 158 23.75 10.75 -11.41
C LEU A 158 22.81 9.53 -11.27
N ALA A 159 23.04 8.46 -12.04
CA ALA A 159 22.30 7.21 -11.94
C ALA A 159 22.49 6.53 -10.57
N SER A 160 23.72 6.54 -10.05
CA SER A 160 24.02 5.99 -8.73
C SER A 160 23.34 6.80 -7.62
N ALA A 161 23.35 8.13 -7.71
CA ALA A 161 22.65 9.00 -6.76
C ALA A 161 21.12 8.80 -6.77
N VAL A 162 20.52 8.61 -7.94
CA VAL A 162 19.08 8.33 -8.09
C VAL A 162 18.71 6.95 -7.58
N MET A 163 19.56 5.93 -7.71
CA MET A 163 19.26 4.60 -7.15
C MET A 163 19.44 4.56 -5.63
N LEU A 164 20.44 5.24 -5.08
CA LEU A 164 20.67 5.26 -3.64
C LEU A 164 19.60 6.09 -2.90
N GLY A 165 19.07 7.16 -3.48
CA GLY A 165 18.14 8.05 -2.79
C GLY A 165 16.80 7.41 -2.36
N PRO A 166 15.88 7.13 -3.30
CA PRO A 166 14.54 6.63 -2.99
C PRO A 166 14.55 5.21 -2.41
N GLY A 167 15.55 4.39 -2.79
CA GLY A 167 15.68 3.02 -2.30
C GLY A 167 15.95 2.94 -0.79
N LEU A 168 16.70 3.89 -0.24
CA LEU A 168 17.04 3.90 1.18
C LEU A 168 15.87 4.32 2.09
N ASP A 169 14.88 5.07 1.59
CA ASP A 169 13.70 5.45 2.40
C ASP A 169 12.73 4.27 2.56
N PHE A 170 12.68 3.37 1.58
CA PHE A 170 11.86 2.15 1.63
C PHE A 170 12.43 1.09 2.58
N TYR A 171 13.75 1.04 2.77
CA TYR A 171 14.42 0.13 3.71
C TYR A 171 14.41 0.61 5.17
N ARG A 172 13.96 1.84 5.44
CA ARG A 172 13.91 2.43 6.79
C ARG A 172 12.50 2.45 7.40
N LYS A 173 11.49 1.88 6.73
CA LYS A 173 10.16 1.59 7.28
C LYS A 173 9.98 0.09 7.41
#